data_AF-A0A357I020-F1
#
_entry.id   AF-A0A357I020-F1
#
_cell.length_a   1.000
_cell.length_b   1.000
_cell.length_c   1.000
_cell.angle_alpha   90.00
_cell.angle_beta   90.00
_cell.angle_gamma   90.00
#
_symmetry.space_group_name_H-M   'P 1'
#
loop_
_entity.id
_entity.type
_entity.pdbx_description
1 polymer ?
#
loop_
_entity_poly.entity_id
_entity_poly.type
_entity_poly.pdbx_seq_one_letter_code
_entity_poly.pdbx_strand_id
1 'polypeptide(L)' 'NYTRYINHDDEPNAFLVVSSRWKTARFQALRDIEPGEEIFFDYGEDYWE' A
#
# COMPACT_ATOMS: atom_id res chain seq x y z
N ASN A 1 8.90 10.12 -2.68
CA ASN A 1 7.44 10.34 -2.68
C ASN A 1 6.93 10.14 -1.25
N TYR A 2 5.61 10.22 -1.04
CA TYR A 2 4.96 10.00 0.27
C TYR A 2 4.71 8.53 0.60
N THR A 3 4.78 7.62 -0.37
CA THR A 3 4.37 6.22 -0.16
C THR A 3 5.27 5.45 0.80
N ARG A 4 6.47 5.96 1.10
CA ARG A 4 7.39 5.38 2.08
C ARG A 4 6.90 5.48 3.54
N TYR A 5 5.86 6.28 3.79
CA TYR A 5 5.28 6.50 5.11
C TYR A 5 3.96 5.75 5.30
N ILE A 6 3.49 5.02 4.29
CA ILE A 6 2.28 4.20 4.40
C ILE A 6 2.68 2.96 5.20
N ASN A 7 1.96 2.71 6.29
CA ASN A 7 2.29 1.66 7.23
C ASN A 7 1.71 0.29 6.81
N HIS A 8 2.16 -0.74 7.53
CA HIS A 8 1.65 -2.10 7.42
C HIS A 8 0.36 -2.30 8.23
N ASP A 9 -0.55 -3.11 7.68
CA ASP A 9 -1.67 -3.71 8.40
C ASP A 9 -1.98 -5.08 7.76
N ASP A 10 -2.37 -6.07 8.56
CA ASP A 10 -2.79 -7.40 8.11
C ASP A 10 -4.19 -7.36 7.43
N GLU A 11 -4.99 -6.33 7.73
CA GLU A 11 -6.29 -6.04 7.10
C GLU A 11 -6.28 -4.66 6.40
N PRO A 12 -5.45 -4.47 5.35
CA PRO A 12 -5.19 -3.15 4.77
C PRO A 12 -6.37 -2.60 3.96
N ASN A 13 -6.41 -1.27 3.82
CA ASN A 13 -7.38 -0.56 2.98
C ASN A 13 -6.84 -0.16 1.59
N ALA A 14 -5.56 -0.43 1.30
CA ALA A 14 -4.95 -0.21 0.00
C ALA A 14 -4.01 -1.37 -0.40
N PHE A 15 -3.82 -1.54 -1.71
CA PHE A 15 -2.97 -2.57 -2.31
C PHE A 15 -1.91 -1.96 -3.23
N LEU A 16 -0.68 -2.47 -3.18
CA LEU A 16 0.44 -2.01 -3.99
C LEU A 16 0.53 -2.79 -5.32
N VAL A 17 0.30 -2.11 -6.43
CA VAL A 17 0.47 -2.67 -7.78
C VAL A 17 1.80 -2.22 -8.36
N VAL A 18 2.70 -3.18 -8.61
CA VAL A 18 4.01 -2.95 -9.23
C VAL A 18 4.01 -3.42 -10.67
N SER A 19 4.52 -2.57 -11.57
CA SER A 19 4.74 -2.91 -12.98
C SER A 19 6.23 -2.79 -13.31
N SER A 20 6.87 -3.94 -13.51
CA SER A 20 8.27 -4.01 -13.96
C SER A 20 8.45 -3.45 -15.38
N ARG A 21 7.48 -3.72 -16.28
CA ARG A 21 7.49 -3.20 -17.66
C ARG A 21 7.48 -1.68 -17.72
N TRP A 22 6.68 -1.05 -16.86
CA TRP A 22 6.48 0.40 -16.86
C TRP A 22 7.32 1.11 -15.80
N LYS A 23 8.04 0.37 -14.96
CA LYS A 23 8.83 0.88 -13.82
C LYS A 23 7.99 1.77 -12.89
N THR A 24 6.77 1.35 -12.61
CA THR A 24 5.82 2.09 -11.77
C THR A 24 5.36 1.24 -10.60
N ALA A 25 5.10 1.92 -9.48
CA ALA A 25 4.42 1.36 -8.32
C ALA A 25 3.27 2.31 -7.96
N ARG A 26 2.06 1.79 -7.80
CA ARG A 26 0.86 2.58 -7.50
C ARG A 26 0.04 1.91 -6.41
N PHE A 27 -0.57 2.71 -5.56
CA PHE A 27 -1.54 2.23 -4.59
C PHE A 27 -2.94 2.27 -5.21
N GLN A 28 -3.70 1.21 -4.97
CA GLN A 28 -5.10 1.11 -5.33
C GLN A 28 -5.91 0.93 -4.05
N ALA A 29 -6.93 1.77 -3.85
CA ALA A 29 -7.83 1.63 -2.71
C ALA A 29 -8.67 0.35 -2.88
N LEU A 30 -8.83 -0.41 -1.78
CA LEU A 30 -9.64 -1.62 -1.73
C LEU A 30 -11.10 -1.33 -1.36
N ARG A 31 -11.33 -0.16 -0.75
CA ARG A 31 -12.62 0.39 -0.33
C ARG A 31 -12.57 1.91 -0.38
N ASP A 32 -13.71 2.57 -0.13
CA ASP A 32 -13.73 4.01 0.13
C ASP A 32 -12.92 4.33 1.41
N ILE A 33 -12.14 5.41 1.36
CA ILE A 33 -11.27 5.88 2.44
C ILE A 33 -11.66 7.33 2.74
N GLU A 34 -12.16 7.57 3.94
CA GLU A 34 -12.64 8.87 4.39
C GLU A 34 -11.47 9.80 4.79
N PRO A 35 -11.67 11.13 4.71
CA PRO A 35 -10.65 12.09 5.15
C PRO A 35 -10.26 11.87 6.62
N GLY A 36 -8.96 11.66 6.86
CA GLY A 36 -8.42 11.40 8.20
C GLY A 36 -8.26 9.92 8.54
N GLU A 37 -8.78 9.00 7.74
CA GLU A 37 -8.38 7.59 7.81
C GLU A 37 -6.93 7.43 7.33
N GLU A 38 -6.15 6.65 8.08
CA GLU A 38 -4.81 6.28 7.68
C GLU A 38 -4.87 5.22 6.57
N ILE A 39 -3.89 5.27 5.66
CA ILE A 39 -3.77 4.31 4.56
C ILE A 39 -2.78 3.23 4.99
N PHE A 40 -3.16 1.98 4.79
CA PHE A 40 -2.33 0.81 5.09
C PHE A 40 -2.21 -0.11 3.88
N PHE A 41 -1.10 -0.83 3.80
CA PHE A 41 -0.92 -1.93 2.85
C PHE A 41 -0.16 -3.09 3.46
N ASP A 42 -0.38 -4.29 2.94
CA ASP A 42 0.39 -5.45 3.34
C ASP A 42 1.83 -5.35 2.79
N TYR A 43 2.82 -5.42 3.67
CA TYR A 43 4.24 -5.37 3.32
C TYR A 43 4.73 -6.67 2.70
N GLY A 44 3.98 -7.76 2.88
CA GLY A 44 4.36 -9.11 2.53
C GLY A 44 5.24 -9.76 3.59
N GLU A 45 5.27 -11.09 3.56
CA GLU A 45 6.02 -11.91 4.50
C GLU A 45 7.54 -11.62 4.46
N ASP A 46 8.08 -11.33 3.27
CA ASP A 46 9.50 -11.08 3.02
C ASP A 46 10.05 -9.81 3.72
N TYR A 47 9.20 -8.92 4.23
CA TYR A 47 9.65 -7.67 4.86
C TYR A 47 10.24 -7.89 6.26
N TRP A 48 9.80 -8.94 6.95
CA TRP A 48 10.10 -9.16 8.37
C TRP A 48 11.32 -10.06 8.62
N GLU A 49 11.89 -10.63 7.57
CA GLU A 49 13.14 -11.42 7.61
C GLU A 49 14.39 -10.52 7.60
#